data_AF-A0AAU9XH63-F1
#
_entry.id   AF-A0AAU9XH63-F1
#
_cell.length_a   1.000
_cell.length_b   1.000
_cell.length_c   1.000
_cell.angle_alpha   90.00
_cell.angle_beta   90.00
_cell.angle_gamma   90.00
#
_symmetry.space_group_name_H-M   'P 1'
#
loop_
_entity.id
_entity.type
_entity.pdbx_description
1 polymer ?
#
loop_
_entity_poly.entity_id
_entity_poly.type
_entity_poly.pdbx_seq_one_letter_code
_entity_poly.pdbx_strand_id
1 'polypeptide(L)'
;IAKECLEEGNKKYKQGETKEAINFYTEGLQVNCDDIRLNAKLYSNRAAAYFHLGQFKTAIEYHQRGLEIAKEVGDKAGEGTSYGNLGCAYYNLGQFQTAIEYHQRDLEIAKEVGDKNREALSLSFLGKSFECQGKLRRAFDFFHSSVEVFDSISASLHFNDQWKITYRDQHKSAYVGFWHINLIQGEVVKALLAAEKGRAQALRDLLTSTYQPEDFSRKSASFVFLSFVPSSTIFIAINGPYVHFWVFLGDDNIQSRKVHVNNYKYEEELEFFIEQLNKTALKEIGARDAVTCENPPHYSPKPEEVSHDMVQVDVRFSQSSALQKLYDIIFTPIADLIKGNELTVVPEGPFCLVPYAALEDSNSTYLSDSFRIRVLPSLTTLQLINDSPAEFHMKSGALLVGDPCFKEIIYQGRRLVQLSGARKEAEMIGRILSISPLTGEMATKGEVLKRLSSVALVHIAAHGKMETGEVILAPNTTRETTQPEEKDYLLTRKDVLEAGLRAQLVVLSCCHSARGEVMAEGVVGIARAFLGAGARSVVVALWALDDEGTLEFMSFFYDALAEGKKSSEALNQAMRCMRESGTFKEVKYWAPFVLIGDDVKLDIKEI
;
A
#
# COMPACT_ATOMS: atom_id res chain seq x y z
N ILE A 1 34.78 7.80 -25.28
CA ILE A 1 35.28 6.71 -24.42
C ILE A 1 34.85 6.89 -22.97
N ALA A 2 35.50 7.70 -22.11
CA ALA A 2 35.11 7.79 -20.68
C ALA A 2 33.62 8.10 -20.42
N LYS A 3 33.02 9.00 -21.22
CA LYS A 3 31.58 9.32 -21.14
C LYS A 3 30.68 8.15 -21.57
N GLU A 4 31.09 7.42 -22.58
CA GLU A 4 30.38 6.24 -23.10
C GLU A 4 30.44 5.09 -22.10
N CYS A 5 31.61 4.87 -21.47
CA CYS A 5 31.77 3.95 -20.35
C CYS A 5 30.86 4.31 -19.17
N LEU A 6 30.72 5.60 -18.83
CA LEU A 6 29.78 6.03 -17.79
C LEU A 6 28.33 5.69 -18.16
N GLU A 7 27.93 5.96 -19.40
CA GLU A 7 26.58 5.70 -19.90
C GLU A 7 26.24 4.20 -19.91
N GLU A 8 27.12 3.35 -20.46
CA GLU A 8 26.90 1.91 -20.50
C GLU A 8 26.97 1.29 -19.10
N GLY A 9 27.89 1.76 -18.25
CA GLY A 9 27.94 1.35 -16.84
C GLY A 9 26.64 1.65 -16.11
N ASN A 10 26.05 2.85 -16.31
CA ASN A 10 24.77 3.22 -15.69
C ASN A 10 23.61 2.35 -16.20
N LYS A 11 23.63 1.97 -17.48
CA LYS A 11 22.63 1.08 -18.05
C LYS A 11 22.71 -0.31 -17.45
N LYS A 12 23.92 -0.89 -17.37
CA LYS A 12 24.18 -2.19 -16.76
C LYS A 12 23.80 -2.22 -15.28
N TYR A 13 24.12 -1.14 -14.58
CA TYR A 13 23.74 -0.97 -13.17
C TYR A 13 22.22 -1.02 -12.99
N LYS A 14 21.46 -0.31 -13.84
CA LYS A 14 19.99 -0.32 -13.83
C LYS A 14 19.40 -1.69 -14.17
N GLN A 15 20.13 -2.53 -14.90
CA GLN A 15 19.74 -3.90 -15.23
C GLN A 15 20.06 -4.91 -14.11
N GLY A 16 20.68 -4.47 -13.01
CA GLY A 16 21.14 -5.35 -11.92
C GLY A 16 22.46 -6.07 -12.23
N GLU A 17 23.09 -5.77 -13.37
CA GLU A 17 24.38 -6.34 -13.79
C GLU A 17 25.53 -5.56 -13.13
N THR A 18 25.54 -5.49 -11.80
CA THR A 18 26.42 -4.60 -11.01
C THR A 18 27.91 -4.86 -11.26
N LYS A 19 28.30 -6.11 -11.49
CA LYS A 19 29.70 -6.47 -11.81
C LYS A 19 30.13 -5.92 -13.18
N GLU A 20 29.25 -5.98 -14.18
CA GLU A 20 29.51 -5.40 -15.50
C GLU A 20 29.58 -3.88 -15.43
N ALA A 21 28.68 -3.25 -14.66
CA ALA A 21 28.74 -1.81 -14.42
C ALA A 21 30.08 -1.37 -13.83
N ILE A 22 30.62 -2.12 -12.86
CA ILE A 22 31.95 -1.86 -12.28
C ILE A 22 33.05 -1.91 -13.33
N ASN A 23 32.99 -2.87 -14.26
CA ASN A 23 33.98 -2.97 -15.35
C ASN A 23 33.95 -1.72 -16.22
N PHE A 24 32.77 -1.29 -16.68
CA PHE A 24 32.64 -0.07 -17.47
C PHE A 24 33.12 1.17 -16.72
N TYR A 25 32.78 1.34 -15.43
CA TYR A 25 33.29 2.47 -14.66
C TYR A 25 34.82 2.41 -14.48
N THR A 26 35.39 1.21 -14.37
CA THR A 26 36.84 1.01 -14.28
C THR A 26 37.53 1.41 -15.59
N GLU A 27 37.02 0.94 -16.72
CA GLU A 27 37.52 1.31 -18.04
C GLU A 27 37.44 2.83 -18.25
N GLY A 28 36.32 3.45 -17.88
CA GLY A 28 36.13 4.89 -17.96
C GLY A 28 37.19 5.68 -17.17
N LEU A 29 37.55 5.22 -15.97
CA LEU A 29 38.60 5.82 -15.14
C LEU A 29 40.00 5.60 -15.73
N GLN A 30 40.25 4.48 -16.39
CA GLN A 30 41.54 4.16 -17.02
C GLN A 30 41.83 4.99 -18.28
N VAL A 31 40.80 5.58 -18.90
CA VAL A 31 40.95 6.52 -20.02
C VAL A 31 41.78 7.74 -19.63
N ASN A 32 41.94 8.03 -18.32
CA ASN A 32 42.70 9.17 -17.79
C ASN A 32 42.28 10.50 -18.45
N CYS A 33 40.98 10.77 -18.54
CA CYS A 33 40.51 12.03 -19.09
C CYS A 33 40.70 13.18 -18.07
N ASP A 34 41.06 14.36 -18.57
CA ASP A 34 41.24 15.58 -17.75
C ASP A 34 39.91 16.18 -17.24
N ASP A 35 38.76 15.59 -17.60
CA ASP A 35 37.46 16.02 -17.10
C ASP A 35 37.26 15.54 -15.65
N ILE A 36 37.63 16.40 -14.72
CA ILE A 36 37.52 16.16 -13.27
C ILE A 36 36.08 15.83 -12.85
N ARG A 37 35.07 16.46 -13.47
CA ARG A 37 33.65 16.22 -13.15
C ARG A 37 33.19 14.85 -13.65
N LEU A 38 33.66 14.43 -14.81
CA LEU A 38 33.38 13.09 -15.33
C LEU A 38 34.03 12.01 -14.45
N ASN A 39 35.29 12.22 -14.03
CA ASN A 39 35.98 11.33 -13.11
C ASN A 39 35.25 11.22 -11.76
N ALA A 40 34.75 12.34 -11.22
CA ALA A 40 33.94 12.33 -10.00
C ALA A 40 32.72 11.41 -10.11
N LYS A 41 31.99 11.48 -11.24
CA LYS A 41 30.82 10.63 -11.49
C LYS A 41 31.19 9.16 -11.61
N LEU A 42 32.27 8.84 -12.33
CA LEU A 42 32.77 7.48 -12.47
C LEU A 42 33.17 6.88 -11.11
N TYR A 43 33.90 7.63 -10.29
CA TYR A 43 34.25 7.20 -8.93
C TYR A 43 33.01 6.98 -8.06
N SER A 44 32.06 7.92 -8.08
CA SER A 44 30.84 7.83 -7.27
C SER A 44 29.97 6.63 -7.66
N ASN A 45 29.76 6.41 -8.96
CA ASN A 45 28.93 5.30 -9.44
C ASN A 45 29.60 3.94 -9.21
N ARG A 46 30.93 3.87 -9.34
CA ARG A 46 31.69 2.66 -9.01
C ARG A 46 31.64 2.35 -7.52
N ALA A 47 31.77 3.38 -6.67
CA ALA A 47 31.65 3.23 -5.22
C ALA A 47 30.25 2.70 -4.82
N ALA A 48 29.19 3.27 -5.42
CA ALA A 48 27.82 2.77 -5.24
C ALA A 48 27.71 1.30 -5.66
N ALA A 49 28.25 0.91 -6.81
CA ALA A 49 28.24 -0.48 -7.27
C ALA A 49 28.96 -1.45 -6.30
N TYR A 50 30.11 -1.07 -5.75
CA TYR A 50 30.77 -1.87 -4.71
C TYR A 50 29.96 -1.93 -3.42
N PHE A 51 29.33 -0.82 -3.02
CA PHE A 51 28.45 -0.77 -1.86
C PHE A 51 27.28 -1.75 -2.01
N HIS A 52 26.64 -1.78 -3.19
CA HIS A 52 25.56 -2.73 -3.50
C HIS A 52 26.00 -4.21 -3.49
N LEU A 53 27.27 -4.50 -3.76
CA LEU A 53 27.85 -5.84 -3.63
C LEU A 53 28.28 -6.19 -2.19
N GLY A 54 28.03 -5.31 -1.21
CA GLY A 54 28.47 -5.48 0.18
C GLY A 54 29.97 -5.28 0.40
N GLN A 55 30.70 -4.78 -0.62
CA GLN A 55 32.14 -4.54 -0.55
C GLN A 55 32.43 -3.15 0.04
N PHE A 56 32.00 -2.93 1.28
CA PHE A 56 32.00 -1.61 1.92
C PHE A 56 33.38 -0.97 2.04
N LYS A 57 34.44 -1.76 2.30
CA LYS A 57 35.81 -1.23 2.36
C LYS A 57 36.26 -0.63 1.03
N THR A 58 36.00 -1.33 -0.07
CA THR A 58 36.30 -0.85 -1.42
C THR A 58 35.42 0.34 -1.81
N ALA A 59 34.14 0.34 -1.42
CA ALA A 59 33.28 1.49 -1.60
C ALA A 59 33.81 2.74 -0.88
N ILE A 60 34.33 2.60 0.35
CA ILE A 60 34.95 3.69 1.12
C ILE A 60 36.13 4.30 0.36
N GLU A 61 37.02 3.48 -0.19
CA GLU A 61 38.18 3.97 -0.97
C GLU A 61 37.73 4.86 -2.13
N TYR A 62 36.72 4.42 -2.90
CA TYR A 62 36.22 5.19 -4.03
C TYR A 62 35.37 6.40 -3.63
N HIS A 63 34.59 6.33 -2.56
CA HIS A 63 33.86 7.48 -2.03
C HIS A 63 34.83 8.56 -1.49
N GLN A 64 35.95 8.16 -0.88
CA GLN A 64 36.99 9.09 -0.43
C GLN A 64 37.64 9.82 -1.61
N ARG A 65 37.93 9.11 -2.72
CA ARG A 65 38.39 9.76 -3.96
C ARG A 65 37.36 10.72 -4.54
N GLY A 66 36.08 10.33 -4.56
CA GLY A 66 34.99 11.22 -4.97
C GLY A 66 34.89 12.48 -4.11
N LEU A 67 35.08 12.34 -2.79
CA LEU A 67 35.09 13.46 -1.84
C LEU A 67 36.27 14.42 -2.08
N GLU A 68 37.47 13.89 -2.33
CA GLU A 68 38.67 14.68 -2.67
C GLU A 68 38.40 15.54 -3.91
N ILE A 69 37.84 14.94 -4.96
CA ILE A 69 37.50 15.63 -6.19
C ILE A 69 36.42 16.69 -5.96
N ALA A 70 35.36 16.37 -5.21
CA ALA A 70 34.28 17.32 -4.91
C ALA A 70 34.81 18.57 -4.20
N LYS A 71 35.76 18.41 -3.26
CA LYS A 71 36.45 19.52 -2.60
C LYS A 71 37.31 20.33 -3.57
N GLU A 72 38.08 19.66 -4.43
CA GLU A 72 38.96 20.32 -5.42
C GLU A 72 38.18 21.23 -6.36
N VAL A 73 37.00 20.77 -6.82
CA VAL A 73 36.15 21.55 -7.73
C VAL A 73 35.17 22.48 -7.02
N GLY A 74 35.18 22.52 -5.69
CA GLY A 74 34.27 23.34 -4.87
C GLY A 74 32.79 22.93 -4.93
N ASP A 75 32.50 21.67 -5.28
CA ASP A 75 31.13 21.14 -5.33
C ASP A 75 30.65 20.73 -3.93
N LYS A 76 30.10 21.70 -3.19
CA LYS A 76 29.57 21.48 -1.84
C LYS A 76 28.49 20.40 -1.77
N ALA A 77 27.59 20.34 -2.75
CA ALA A 77 26.56 19.29 -2.78
C ALA A 77 27.17 17.90 -3.02
N GLY A 78 28.20 17.81 -3.87
CA GLY A 78 29.01 16.62 -4.08
C GLY A 78 29.81 16.19 -2.84
N GLU A 79 30.33 17.15 -2.06
CA GLU A 79 30.99 16.88 -0.77
C GLU A 79 30.02 16.23 0.22
N GLY A 80 28.83 16.82 0.39
CA GLY A 80 27.75 16.25 1.19
C GLY A 80 27.44 14.81 0.74
N THR A 81 27.26 14.61 -0.58
CA THR A 81 27.01 13.29 -1.20
C THR A 81 28.00 12.24 -0.77
N SER A 82 29.27 12.58 -0.85
CA SER A 82 30.35 11.67 -0.53
C SER A 82 30.41 11.38 0.98
N TYR A 83 30.19 12.38 1.83
CA TYR A 83 30.12 12.18 3.28
C TYR A 83 28.96 11.28 3.72
N GLY A 84 27.75 11.50 3.17
CA GLY A 84 26.60 10.63 3.45
C GLY A 84 26.85 9.18 3.08
N ASN A 85 27.43 8.96 1.89
CA ASN A 85 27.75 7.62 1.41
C ASN A 85 28.85 6.93 2.24
N LEU A 86 29.89 7.69 2.64
CA LEU A 86 30.90 7.20 3.58
C LEU A 86 30.26 6.81 4.92
N GLY A 87 29.36 7.64 5.45
CA GLY A 87 28.61 7.34 6.66
C GLY A 87 27.85 6.01 6.55
N CYS A 88 27.13 5.79 5.45
CA CYS A 88 26.44 4.53 5.18
C CYS A 88 27.41 3.33 5.12
N ALA A 89 28.58 3.48 4.49
CA ALA A 89 29.55 2.40 4.38
C ALA A 89 30.18 2.04 5.75
N TYR A 90 30.51 3.04 6.57
CA TYR A 90 30.98 2.83 7.93
C TYR A 90 29.90 2.23 8.84
N TYR A 91 28.64 2.65 8.68
CA TYR A 91 27.49 2.08 9.40
C TYR A 91 27.38 0.57 9.12
N ASN A 92 27.47 0.16 7.85
CA ASN A 92 27.40 -1.25 7.46
C ASN A 92 28.62 -2.08 7.89
N LEU A 93 29.75 -1.43 8.21
CA LEU A 93 30.91 -2.07 8.85
C LEU A 93 30.79 -2.15 10.39
N GLY A 94 29.68 -1.69 10.98
CA GLY A 94 29.47 -1.61 12.43
C GLY A 94 30.25 -0.48 13.10
N GLN A 95 30.87 0.42 12.34
CA GLN A 95 31.65 1.54 12.86
C GLN A 95 30.76 2.76 13.08
N PHE A 96 29.79 2.64 13.98
CA PHE A 96 28.71 3.61 14.16
C PHE A 96 29.20 5.00 14.58
N GLN A 97 30.29 5.10 15.37
CA GLN A 97 30.83 6.40 15.77
C GLN A 97 31.39 7.17 14.58
N THR A 98 32.16 6.49 13.72
CA THR A 98 32.68 7.05 12.47
C THR A 98 31.53 7.43 11.52
N ALA A 99 30.51 6.57 11.42
CA ALA A 99 29.32 6.86 10.61
C ALA A 99 28.62 8.15 11.07
N ILE A 100 28.47 8.35 12.38
CA ILE A 100 27.88 9.58 12.95
C ILE A 100 28.67 10.82 12.55
N GLU A 101 30.00 10.77 12.63
CA GLU A 101 30.86 11.90 12.25
C GLU A 101 30.65 12.29 10.78
N TYR A 102 30.60 11.29 9.90
CA TYR A 102 30.34 11.50 8.48
C TYR A 102 28.94 12.02 8.19
N HIS A 103 27.90 11.44 8.79
CA HIS A 103 26.53 11.91 8.61
C HIS A 103 26.28 13.29 9.23
N GLN A 104 27.02 13.67 10.28
CA GLN A 104 26.96 15.02 10.85
C GLN A 104 27.55 16.05 9.89
N ARG A 105 28.66 15.74 9.21
CA ARG A 105 29.21 16.58 8.13
C ARG A 105 28.26 16.69 6.95
N ASP A 106 27.62 15.58 6.58
CA ASP A 106 26.60 15.57 5.54
C ASP A 106 25.43 16.49 5.89
N LEU A 107 24.93 16.40 7.13
CA LEU A 107 23.85 17.26 7.64
C LEU A 107 24.22 18.75 7.64
N GLU A 108 25.43 19.09 8.07
CA GLU A 108 25.94 20.48 8.07
C GLU A 108 25.92 21.06 6.65
N ILE A 109 26.44 20.31 5.68
CA ILE A 109 26.50 20.73 4.28
C ILE A 109 25.11 20.80 3.66
N ALA A 110 24.24 19.81 3.91
CA ALA A 110 22.87 19.82 3.41
C ALA A 110 22.11 21.09 3.85
N LYS A 111 22.30 21.51 5.10
CA LYS A 111 21.76 22.79 5.61
C LYS A 111 22.41 24.01 4.96
N GLU A 112 23.73 24.00 4.78
CA GLU A 112 24.48 25.10 4.13
C GLU A 112 23.99 25.35 2.70
N VAL A 113 23.77 24.29 1.92
CA VAL A 113 23.32 24.39 0.52
C VAL A 113 21.80 24.45 0.36
N GLY A 114 21.03 24.31 1.45
CA GLY A 114 19.57 24.31 1.43
C GLY A 114 18.91 23.04 0.88
N ASP A 115 19.63 21.92 0.82
CA ASP A 115 19.08 20.63 0.38
C ASP A 115 18.28 19.96 1.50
N LYS A 116 16.98 20.26 1.56
CA LYS A 116 16.06 19.75 2.57
C LYS A 116 15.87 18.23 2.51
N ASN A 117 15.87 17.64 1.33
CA ASN A 117 15.67 16.20 1.20
C ASN A 117 16.86 15.44 1.80
N ARG A 118 18.07 15.92 1.50
CA ARG A 118 19.29 15.38 2.06
C ARG A 118 19.42 15.66 3.56
N GLU A 119 18.99 16.84 4.03
CA GLU A 119 18.90 17.14 5.46
C GLU A 119 18.09 16.05 6.19
N ALA A 120 16.91 15.71 5.67
CA ALA A 120 16.04 14.68 6.25
C ALA A 120 16.70 13.27 6.22
N LEU A 121 17.36 12.91 5.13
CA LEU A 121 18.08 11.64 5.01
C LEU A 121 19.22 11.53 6.03
N SER A 122 20.06 12.57 6.14
CA SER A 122 21.16 12.61 7.11
C SER A 122 20.66 12.49 8.54
N LEU A 123 19.55 13.17 8.88
CA LEU A 123 18.88 13.02 10.18
C LEU A 123 18.44 11.58 10.43
N SER A 124 17.82 10.91 9.44
CA SER A 124 17.41 9.50 9.56
C SER A 124 18.59 8.56 9.78
N PHE A 125 19.70 8.74 9.04
CA PHE A 125 20.91 7.92 9.21
C PHE A 125 21.61 8.15 10.56
N LEU A 126 21.61 9.39 11.05
CA LEU A 126 22.05 9.68 12.42
C LEU A 126 21.16 8.95 13.44
N GLY A 127 19.84 8.98 13.24
CA GLY A 127 18.86 8.23 14.04
C GLY A 127 19.24 6.76 14.17
N LYS A 128 19.41 6.07 13.03
CA LYS A 128 19.84 4.66 12.96
C LYS A 128 21.17 4.43 13.67
N SER A 129 22.16 5.29 13.45
CA SER A 129 23.50 5.13 14.05
C SER A 129 23.47 5.31 15.58
N PHE A 130 22.65 6.25 16.09
CA PHE A 130 22.46 6.43 17.53
C PHE A 130 21.68 5.29 18.18
N GLU A 131 20.69 4.74 17.47
CA GLU A 131 19.95 3.55 17.89
C GLU A 131 20.90 2.35 18.08
N CYS A 132 21.77 2.08 17.11
CA CYS A 132 22.79 1.01 17.21
C CYS A 132 23.79 1.23 18.36
N GLN A 133 24.02 2.47 18.79
CA GLN A 133 24.82 2.78 19.99
C GLN A 133 24.04 2.67 21.30
N GLY A 134 22.75 2.32 21.28
CA GLY A 134 21.87 2.30 22.44
C GLY A 134 21.49 3.70 22.96
N LYS A 135 21.80 4.77 22.23
CA LYS A 135 21.50 6.16 22.61
C LYS A 135 20.07 6.54 22.17
N LEU A 136 19.09 5.84 22.75
CA LEU A 136 17.70 5.87 22.30
C LEU A 136 17.08 7.27 22.24
N ARG A 137 17.40 8.14 23.21
CA ARG A 137 16.86 9.50 23.23
C ARG A 137 17.34 10.33 22.03
N ARG A 138 18.63 10.26 21.71
CA ARG A 138 19.18 10.97 20.55
C ARG A 138 18.62 10.39 19.25
N ALA A 139 18.51 9.06 19.16
CA ALA A 139 17.90 8.40 18.01
C ALA A 139 16.48 8.91 17.76
N PHE A 140 15.66 9.00 18.82
CA PHE A 140 14.33 9.59 18.77
C PHE A 140 14.34 11.01 18.23
N ASP A 141 15.16 11.89 18.80
CA ASP A 141 15.20 13.31 18.40
C ASP A 141 15.57 13.44 16.90
N PHE A 142 16.51 12.63 16.42
CA PHE A 142 16.92 12.61 15.01
C PHE A 142 15.85 12.05 14.06
N PHE A 143 15.21 10.92 14.41
CA PHE A 143 14.11 10.37 13.61
C PHE A 143 12.91 11.34 13.56
N HIS A 144 12.57 11.96 14.69
CA HIS A 144 11.51 12.96 14.76
C HIS A 144 11.80 14.13 13.81
N SER A 145 12.98 14.75 13.92
CA SER A 145 13.36 15.86 13.04
C SER A 145 13.43 15.43 11.57
N SER A 146 13.85 14.21 11.26
CA SER A 146 13.83 13.67 9.89
C SER A 146 12.41 13.64 9.32
N VAL A 147 11.46 13.07 10.09
CA VAL A 147 10.04 12.99 9.70
C VAL A 147 9.45 14.40 9.54
N GLU A 148 9.75 15.35 10.42
CA GLU A 148 9.26 16.73 10.29
C GLU A 148 9.71 17.41 8.99
N VAL A 149 10.97 17.20 8.58
CA VAL A 149 11.48 17.75 7.32
C VAL A 149 10.82 17.04 6.13
N PHE A 150 10.66 15.72 6.16
CA PHE A 150 9.95 14.98 5.12
C PHE A 150 8.49 15.42 4.98
N ASP A 151 7.77 15.60 6.08
CA ASP A 151 6.39 16.13 6.09
C ASP A 151 6.35 17.54 5.47
N SER A 152 7.31 18.41 5.81
CA SER A 152 7.40 19.76 5.24
C SER A 152 7.64 19.75 3.73
N ILE A 153 8.47 18.83 3.22
CA ILE A 153 8.70 18.67 1.78
C ILE A 153 7.44 18.13 1.11
N SER A 154 6.83 17.09 1.67
CA SER A 154 5.59 16.50 1.15
C SER A 154 4.46 17.53 1.05
N ALA A 155 4.31 18.39 2.06
CA ALA A 155 3.35 19.49 2.04
C ALA A 155 3.61 20.50 0.91
N SER A 156 4.86 20.65 0.46
CA SER A 156 5.22 21.55 -0.65
C SER A 156 4.99 20.97 -2.05
N LEU A 157 4.77 19.65 -2.19
CA LEU A 157 4.52 18.97 -3.48
C LEU A 157 3.13 19.28 -4.11
N HIS A 158 2.40 20.26 -3.56
CA HIS A 158 1.03 20.63 -3.97
C HIS A 158 0.06 19.42 -3.97
N PHE A 159 -1.07 19.51 -4.67
CA PHE A 159 -2.08 18.44 -4.77
C PHE A 159 -1.68 17.32 -5.75
N ASN A 160 -0.39 17.14 -6.08
CA ASN A 160 0.03 16.02 -6.91
C ASN A 160 0.11 14.73 -6.06
N ASP A 161 -1.02 14.03 -6.02
CA ASP A 161 -1.21 12.77 -5.28
C ASP A 161 -0.12 11.75 -5.60
N GLN A 162 0.18 11.52 -6.89
CA GLN A 162 1.17 10.53 -7.30
C GLN A 162 2.59 10.84 -6.80
N TRP A 163 2.98 12.13 -6.80
CA TRP A 163 4.29 12.52 -6.29
C TRP A 163 4.38 12.34 -4.78
N LYS A 164 3.33 12.66 -4.02
CA LYS A 164 3.29 12.43 -2.57
C LYS A 164 3.39 10.95 -2.22
N ILE A 165 2.66 10.10 -2.93
CA ILE A 165 2.70 8.64 -2.76
C ILE A 165 4.13 8.13 -2.98
N THR A 166 4.73 8.44 -4.13
CA THR A 166 6.09 7.98 -4.46
C THR A 166 7.14 8.55 -3.51
N TYR A 167 7.02 9.82 -3.13
CA TYR A 167 7.93 10.46 -2.18
C TYR A 167 7.87 9.81 -0.79
N ARG A 168 6.67 9.52 -0.29
CA ARG A 168 6.48 8.85 0.99
C ARG A 168 7.04 7.44 1.00
N ASP A 169 6.87 6.71 -0.11
CA ASP A 169 7.37 5.35 -0.27
C ASP A 169 8.91 5.29 -0.26
N GLN A 170 9.56 6.19 -1.00
CA GLN A 170 11.02 6.33 -1.04
C GLN A 170 11.66 6.61 0.33
N HIS A 171 10.90 7.17 1.28
CA HIS A 171 11.40 7.60 2.58
C HIS A 171 10.79 6.82 3.75
N LYS A 172 10.23 5.62 3.51
CA LYS A 172 9.60 4.79 4.54
C LYS A 172 10.48 4.49 5.76
N SER A 173 11.77 4.31 5.55
CA SER A 173 12.68 3.94 6.64
C SER A 173 12.81 4.98 7.76
N ALA A 174 12.58 6.28 7.48
CA ALA A 174 12.62 7.32 8.52
C ALA A 174 11.41 7.23 9.47
N TYR A 175 10.22 7.01 8.90
CA TYR A 175 8.99 6.81 9.66
C TYR A 175 9.04 5.50 10.46
N VAL A 176 9.60 4.45 9.85
CA VAL A 176 9.82 3.17 10.51
C VAL A 176 10.74 3.33 11.73
N GLY A 177 11.89 3.98 11.57
CA GLY A 177 12.77 4.30 12.69
C GLY A 177 12.08 5.14 13.77
N PHE A 178 11.25 6.10 13.38
CA PHE A 178 10.53 6.97 14.31
C PHE A 178 9.51 6.21 15.19
N TRP A 179 8.72 5.29 14.63
CA TRP A 179 7.81 4.51 15.48
C TRP A 179 8.53 3.40 16.22
N HIS A 180 9.55 2.78 15.62
CA HIS A 180 10.31 1.70 16.23
C HIS A 180 11.03 2.16 17.51
N ILE A 181 11.65 3.34 17.48
CA ILE A 181 12.35 3.87 18.66
C ILE A 181 11.42 4.15 19.84
N ASN A 182 10.15 4.53 19.57
CA ASN A 182 9.13 4.66 20.61
C ASN A 182 8.78 3.29 21.22
N LEU A 183 8.66 2.23 20.40
CA LEU A 183 8.42 0.88 20.92
C LEU A 183 9.56 0.39 21.81
N ILE A 184 10.81 0.59 21.40
CA ILE A 184 11.97 0.19 22.21
C ILE A 184 11.99 0.91 23.56
N GLN A 185 11.48 2.15 23.61
CA GLN A 185 11.32 2.92 24.85
C GLN A 185 10.12 2.49 25.70
N GLY A 186 9.32 1.51 25.26
CA GLY A 186 8.11 1.04 25.96
C GLY A 186 6.87 1.92 25.73
N GLU A 187 6.96 2.90 24.84
CA GLU A 187 5.90 3.89 24.58
C GLU A 187 4.95 3.39 23.48
N VAL A 188 4.21 2.32 23.79
CA VAL A 188 3.38 1.57 22.82
C VAL A 188 2.42 2.47 22.04
N VAL A 189 1.72 3.37 22.73
CA VAL A 189 0.74 4.28 22.12
C VAL A 189 1.42 5.34 21.27
N LYS A 190 2.54 5.93 21.73
CA LYS A 190 3.29 6.91 20.92
C LYS A 190 3.86 6.27 19.66
N ALA A 191 4.31 5.02 19.75
CA ALA A 191 4.75 4.27 18.59
C ALA A 191 3.63 4.04 17.58
N LEU A 192 2.44 3.63 18.03
CA LEU A 192 1.28 3.50 17.16
C LEU A 192 0.96 4.81 16.44
N LEU A 193 0.91 5.92 17.18
CA LEU A 193 0.64 7.25 16.61
C LEU A 193 1.73 7.68 15.62
N ALA A 194 3.00 7.36 15.90
CA ALA A 194 4.11 7.59 14.99
C ALA A 194 4.01 6.73 13.71
N ALA A 195 3.56 5.48 13.82
CA ALA A 195 3.35 4.60 12.68
C ALA A 195 2.16 5.08 11.84
N GLU A 196 1.05 5.44 12.47
CA GLU A 196 -0.15 5.99 11.83
C GLU A 196 0.15 7.32 11.14
N LYS A 197 0.99 8.18 11.73
CA LYS A 197 1.43 9.44 11.11
C LYS A 197 2.03 9.22 9.71
N GLY A 198 2.69 8.08 9.51
CA GLY A 198 3.28 7.71 8.24
C GLY A 198 2.33 7.00 7.27
N ARG A 199 1.14 6.56 7.67
CA ARG A 199 0.23 5.80 6.80
C ARG A 199 -0.69 6.69 5.99
N ALA A 200 -0.94 6.27 4.75
CA ALA A 200 -1.99 6.82 3.88
C ALA A 200 -2.02 8.36 3.88
N GLN A 201 -0.86 9.03 3.91
CA GLN A 201 -0.75 10.47 4.06
C GLN A 201 -1.36 11.20 2.85
N ALA A 202 -1.11 10.69 1.64
CA ALA A 202 -1.69 11.28 0.44
C ALA A 202 -3.21 11.04 0.40
N LEU A 203 -3.69 9.87 0.84
CA LEU A 203 -5.13 9.63 0.96
C LEU A 203 -5.79 10.52 2.03
N ARG A 204 -5.13 10.73 3.17
CA ARG A 204 -5.56 11.67 4.22
C ARG A 204 -5.70 13.08 3.64
N ASP A 205 -4.72 13.53 2.86
CA ASP A 205 -4.76 14.86 2.23
C ASP A 205 -5.95 14.99 1.26
N LEU A 206 -6.22 13.94 0.45
CA LEU A 206 -7.39 13.89 -0.43
C LEU A 206 -8.69 13.99 0.38
N LEU A 207 -8.86 13.13 1.39
CA LEU A 207 -10.06 13.13 2.24
C LEU A 207 -10.26 14.46 2.98
N THR A 208 -9.18 15.07 3.46
CA THR A 208 -9.24 16.39 4.11
C THR A 208 -9.72 17.45 3.12
N SER A 209 -9.19 17.44 1.89
CA SER A 209 -9.64 18.34 0.82
C SER A 209 -11.10 18.11 0.44
N THR A 210 -11.55 16.85 0.46
CA THR A 210 -12.90 16.46 0.07
C THR A 210 -13.93 16.81 1.14
N TYR A 211 -13.68 16.49 2.41
CA TYR A 211 -14.65 16.69 3.50
C TYR A 211 -14.57 18.06 4.17
N GLN A 212 -13.42 18.75 4.10
CA GLN A 212 -13.18 20.02 4.79
C GLN A 212 -12.62 21.11 3.84
N PRO A 213 -13.36 21.50 2.78
CA PRO A 213 -12.94 22.61 1.93
C PRO A 213 -13.02 23.96 2.68
N GLU A 214 -11.84 24.46 3.07
CA GLU A 214 -11.44 25.85 3.37
C GLU A 214 -12.05 26.67 4.53
N ASP A 215 -13.04 26.23 5.32
CA ASP A 215 -13.57 27.06 6.44
C ASP A 215 -13.39 26.52 7.87
N PHE A 216 -12.79 25.34 8.05
CA PHE A 216 -12.47 24.83 9.38
C PHE A 216 -11.00 25.07 9.71
N SER A 217 -10.77 25.77 10.83
CA SER A 217 -9.44 26.04 11.37
C SER A 217 -8.55 24.79 11.23
N ARG A 218 -7.40 24.94 10.57
CA ARG A 218 -6.32 23.95 10.33
C ARG A 218 -5.80 23.20 11.58
N LYS A 219 -6.45 23.33 12.74
CA LYS A 219 -6.02 22.82 14.05
C LYS A 219 -6.62 21.46 14.45
N SER A 220 -7.51 20.84 13.65
CA SER A 220 -8.16 19.58 14.05
C SER A 220 -7.68 18.32 13.30
N ALA A 221 -6.94 18.44 12.19
CA ALA A 221 -6.60 17.28 11.35
C ALA A 221 -5.32 16.53 11.78
N SER A 222 -4.69 16.93 12.89
CA SER A 222 -3.35 16.46 13.27
C SER A 222 -3.35 15.39 14.37
N PHE A 223 -4.50 15.01 14.92
CA PHE A 223 -4.55 14.03 16.02
C PHE A 223 -5.61 12.95 15.76
N VAL A 224 -5.19 11.69 15.89
CA VAL A 224 -6.09 10.54 15.86
C VAL A 224 -6.67 10.34 17.27
N PHE A 225 -8.00 10.39 17.39
CA PHE A 225 -8.69 10.08 18.65
C PHE A 225 -8.89 8.57 18.75
N LEU A 226 -8.11 7.91 19.61
CA LEU A 226 -8.11 6.46 19.75
C LEU A 226 -9.44 5.91 20.30
N SER A 227 -10.20 6.74 21.02
CA SER A 227 -11.56 6.42 21.51
C SER A 227 -12.58 6.14 20.39
N PHE A 228 -12.28 6.52 19.14
CA PHE A 228 -13.15 6.24 18.00
C PHE A 228 -12.83 4.87 17.35
N VAL A 229 -11.67 4.29 17.64
CA VAL A 229 -11.23 3.05 17.00
C VAL A 229 -12.03 1.87 17.57
N PRO A 230 -12.68 1.05 16.72
CA PRO A 230 -13.43 -0.10 17.21
C PRO A 230 -12.55 -1.06 18.02
N SER A 231 -13.10 -1.63 19.08
CA SER A 231 -12.49 -2.78 19.75
C SER A 231 -12.28 -3.92 18.76
N SER A 232 -11.22 -4.70 18.94
CA SER A 232 -10.79 -5.74 17.98
C SER A 232 -10.32 -5.16 16.63
N THR A 233 -9.82 -3.92 16.64
CA THR A 233 -8.96 -3.41 15.57
C THR A 233 -7.54 -3.94 15.76
N ILE A 234 -6.94 -4.44 14.68
CA ILE A 234 -5.55 -4.86 14.63
C ILE A 234 -4.80 -3.95 13.67
N PHE A 235 -3.67 -3.43 14.12
CA PHE A 235 -2.80 -2.57 13.33
C PHE A 235 -1.47 -3.28 13.11
N ILE A 236 -1.14 -3.54 11.86
CA ILE A 236 0.00 -4.38 11.46
C ILE A 236 1.08 -3.48 10.91
N ALA A 237 2.30 -3.56 11.44
CA ALA A 237 3.48 -2.93 10.86
C ALA A 237 4.65 -3.91 10.67
N ILE A 238 5.56 -3.58 9.77
CA ILE A 238 6.76 -4.35 9.48
C ILE A 238 8.00 -3.52 9.85
N ASN A 239 8.94 -4.15 10.55
CA ASN A 239 10.27 -3.59 10.75
C ASN A 239 11.30 -4.73 10.76
N GLY A 240 12.22 -4.72 9.81
CA GLY A 240 13.19 -5.81 9.71
C GLY A 240 12.46 -7.16 9.55
N PRO A 241 12.91 -8.23 10.21
CA PRO A 241 12.27 -9.54 10.09
C PRO A 241 11.03 -9.73 10.98
N TYR A 242 10.48 -8.65 11.54
CA TYR A 242 9.41 -8.69 12.52
C TYR A 242 8.09 -8.13 11.98
N VAL A 243 7.00 -8.80 12.34
CA VAL A 243 5.64 -8.28 12.22
C VAL A 243 5.20 -7.78 13.58
N HIS A 244 4.84 -6.51 13.65
CA HIS A 244 4.35 -5.83 14.84
C HIS A 244 2.84 -5.68 14.76
N PHE A 245 2.16 -5.98 15.86
CA PHE A 245 0.73 -5.86 16.02
C PHE A 245 0.43 -4.89 17.16
N TRP A 246 -0.46 -3.94 16.94
CA TRP A 246 -1.19 -3.26 18.01
C TRP A 246 -2.64 -3.74 17.96
N VAL A 247 -3.12 -4.24 19.09
CA VAL A 247 -4.48 -4.78 19.24
C VAL A 247 -5.27 -3.86 20.16
N PHE A 248 -6.35 -3.30 19.63
CA PHE A 248 -7.24 -2.40 20.35
C PHE A 248 -8.27 -3.21 21.14
N LEU A 249 -8.24 -3.09 22.47
CA LEU A 249 -9.15 -3.78 23.39
C LEU A 249 -10.26 -2.87 23.93
N GLY A 250 -10.19 -1.56 23.64
CA GLY A 250 -11.11 -0.50 24.08
C GLY A 250 -10.44 0.87 24.00
N ASP A 251 -11.15 1.92 24.43
CA ASP A 251 -10.86 3.34 24.13
C ASP A 251 -9.43 3.83 24.42
N ASP A 252 -8.68 3.15 25.30
CA ASP A 252 -7.25 3.42 25.56
C ASP A 252 -6.43 2.15 25.88
N ASN A 253 -7.01 0.95 25.71
CA ASN A 253 -6.34 -0.30 26.05
C ASN A 253 -5.75 -0.94 24.79
N ILE A 254 -4.47 -0.66 24.55
CA ILE A 254 -3.77 -1.13 23.36
C ILE A 254 -2.64 -2.05 23.80
N GLN A 255 -2.69 -3.30 23.33
CA GLN A 255 -1.61 -4.26 23.55
C GLN A 255 -0.77 -4.41 22.29
N SER A 256 0.55 -4.44 22.45
CA SER A 256 1.46 -4.73 21.34
C SER A 256 1.97 -6.17 21.39
N ARG A 257 2.03 -6.83 20.24
CA ARG A 257 2.74 -8.11 20.06
C ARG A 257 3.71 -8.00 18.90
N LYS A 258 4.77 -8.81 18.95
CA LYS A 258 5.75 -8.92 17.87
C LYS A 258 5.98 -10.38 17.53
N VAL A 259 6.11 -10.66 16.24
CA VAL A 259 6.31 -11.99 15.70
C VAL A 259 7.54 -12.00 14.82
N HIS A 260 8.41 -12.98 15.03
CA HIS A 260 9.54 -13.23 14.15
C HIS A 260 9.19 -14.40 13.22
N VAL A 261 9.14 -14.12 11.92
CA VAL A 261 8.71 -15.11 10.92
C VAL A 261 9.94 -15.80 10.32
N ASN A 262 9.94 -17.14 10.31
CA ASN A 262 10.92 -18.03 9.67
C ASN A 262 12.40 -17.69 9.90
N ASN A 263 12.75 -17.01 11.01
CA ASN A 263 14.11 -16.56 11.29
C ASN A 263 14.78 -15.77 10.13
N TYR A 264 14.00 -14.99 9.38
CA TYR A 264 14.54 -14.06 8.38
C TYR A 264 15.49 -13.03 8.98
N LYS A 265 16.37 -12.44 8.18
CA LYS A 265 17.25 -11.36 8.65
C LYS A 265 16.78 -10.00 8.20
N TYR A 266 16.24 -9.92 7.01
CA TYR A 266 15.92 -8.66 6.36
C TYR A 266 14.41 -8.51 6.15
N GLU A 267 13.97 -7.26 6.13
CA GLU A 267 12.57 -6.88 5.86
C GLU A 267 12.11 -7.37 4.49
N GLU A 268 12.98 -7.23 3.48
CA GLU A 268 12.67 -7.61 2.10
C GLU A 268 12.42 -9.13 1.96
N GLU A 269 13.08 -9.96 2.78
CA GLU A 269 12.83 -11.41 2.78
C GLU A 269 11.44 -11.73 3.33
N LEU A 270 11.05 -11.05 4.41
CA LEU A 270 9.73 -11.18 5.01
C LEU A 270 8.65 -10.67 4.05
N GLU A 271 8.80 -9.46 3.52
CA GLU A 271 7.84 -8.86 2.57
C GLU A 271 7.66 -9.77 1.34
N PHE A 272 8.76 -10.22 0.74
CA PHE A 272 8.74 -11.14 -0.39
C PHE A 272 8.06 -12.47 -0.02
N PHE A 273 8.34 -13.04 1.15
CA PHE A 273 7.70 -14.28 1.58
C PHE A 273 6.19 -14.15 1.73
N ILE A 274 5.69 -13.06 2.35
CA ILE A 274 4.24 -12.82 2.47
C ILE A 274 3.62 -12.59 1.09
N GLU A 275 4.30 -11.88 0.19
CA GLU A 275 3.84 -11.71 -1.20
C GLU A 275 3.71 -13.06 -1.94
N GLN A 276 4.68 -13.96 -1.76
CA GLN A 276 4.60 -15.31 -2.34
C GLN A 276 3.51 -16.17 -1.69
N LEU A 277 3.26 -16.02 -0.37
CA LEU A 277 2.15 -16.69 0.29
C LEU A 277 0.81 -16.19 -0.25
N ASN A 278 0.61 -14.88 -0.44
CA ASN A 278 -0.60 -14.34 -1.06
C ASN A 278 -0.83 -14.93 -2.46
N LYS A 279 0.22 -14.98 -3.29
CA LYS A 279 0.14 -15.59 -4.62
C LYS A 279 -0.21 -17.07 -4.56
N THR A 280 0.38 -17.80 -3.61
CA THR A 280 0.14 -19.24 -3.42
C THR A 280 -1.28 -19.49 -2.92
N ALA A 281 -1.76 -18.70 -1.97
CA ALA A 281 -3.13 -18.77 -1.46
C ALA A 281 -4.16 -18.57 -2.59
N LEU A 282 -3.94 -17.58 -3.47
CA LEU A 282 -4.81 -17.38 -4.64
C LEU A 282 -4.82 -18.59 -5.60
N LYS A 283 -3.66 -19.26 -5.78
CA LYS A 283 -3.58 -20.49 -6.57
C LYS A 283 -4.32 -21.64 -5.91
N GLU A 284 -4.15 -21.83 -4.60
CA GLU A 284 -4.83 -22.86 -3.81
C GLU A 284 -6.36 -22.68 -3.80
N ILE A 285 -6.83 -21.42 -3.76
CA ILE A 285 -8.25 -21.07 -3.88
C ILE A 285 -8.81 -21.44 -5.27
N GLY A 286 -7.96 -21.52 -6.30
CA GLY A 286 -8.37 -21.72 -7.68
C GLY A 286 -8.82 -20.42 -8.36
N ALA A 287 -8.28 -19.28 -7.94
CA ALA A 287 -8.55 -17.98 -8.57
C ALA A 287 -8.03 -17.96 -10.02
N ARG A 288 -8.87 -17.51 -10.97
CA ARG A 288 -8.46 -17.30 -12.36
C ARG A 288 -7.38 -16.19 -12.40
N ASP A 289 -6.34 -16.39 -13.20
CA ASP A 289 -5.21 -15.44 -13.41
C ASP A 289 -4.27 -15.20 -12.20
N ALA A 290 -3.93 -16.27 -11.48
CA ALA A 290 -2.85 -16.23 -10.50
C ALA A 290 -1.48 -16.00 -11.18
N VAL A 291 -0.89 -14.81 -10.96
CA VAL A 291 0.38 -14.39 -11.57
C VAL A 291 1.52 -15.35 -11.17
N THR A 292 2.25 -15.87 -12.16
CA THR A 292 3.53 -16.55 -11.97
C THR A 292 4.66 -15.56 -12.18
N CYS A 293 5.63 -15.50 -11.25
CA CYS A 293 6.93 -14.92 -11.57
C CYS A 293 8.07 -15.58 -10.79
N GLU A 294 9.22 -15.60 -11.45
CA GLU A 294 10.42 -16.38 -11.18
C GLU A 294 11.43 -15.64 -10.29
N ASN A 295 12.21 -16.47 -9.61
CA ASN A 295 13.47 -16.26 -8.90
C ASN A 295 13.46 -15.54 -7.54
N PRO A 296 13.89 -16.23 -6.45
CA PRO A 296 14.07 -15.64 -5.14
C PRO A 296 15.35 -14.78 -5.05
N PRO A 297 15.42 -13.80 -4.14
CA PRO A 297 16.67 -13.17 -3.76
C PRO A 297 17.62 -14.18 -3.10
N HIS A 298 18.89 -14.14 -3.51
CA HIS A 298 19.93 -15.10 -3.13
C HIS A 298 20.73 -14.61 -1.91
N TYR A 299 20.30 -14.93 -0.68
CA TYR A 299 21.20 -14.85 0.50
C TYR A 299 20.86 -15.90 1.56
N SER A 300 21.90 -16.51 2.14
CA SER A 300 21.81 -17.55 3.18
C SER A 300 22.38 -17.01 4.50
N PRO A 301 21.72 -17.21 5.66
CA PRO A 301 22.22 -16.68 6.93
C PRO A 301 22.94 -17.69 7.84
N LYS A 302 23.92 -17.19 8.62
CA LYS A 302 24.41 -17.77 9.89
C LYS A 302 23.71 -17.14 11.10
N PRO A 303 23.54 -17.84 12.24
CA PRO A 303 22.69 -17.41 13.35
C PRO A 303 23.40 -16.51 14.37
N GLU A 304 22.66 -15.55 14.95
CA GLU A 304 22.98 -14.87 16.21
C GLU A 304 21.69 -14.75 17.07
N GLU A 305 21.88 -14.70 18.39
CA GLU A 305 20.90 -15.05 19.44
C GLU A 305 19.80 -14.00 19.68
N VAL A 306 18.61 -14.49 20.11
CA VAL A 306 17.37 -13.71 20.22
C VAL A 306 16.79 -13.74 21.65
N SER A 307 16.16 -12.63 22.06
CA SER A 307 15.63 -12.35 23.41
C SER A 307 14.23 -12.93 23.70
N HIS A 308 13.84 -12.95 24.98
CA HIS A 308 12.78 -13.80 25.56
C HIS A 308 11.31 -13.36 25.43
N ASP A 309 10.98 -12.19 24.85
CA ASP A 309 9.59 -11.69 24.74
C ASP A 309 9.05 -11.74 23.29
N MET A 310 9.33 -12.82 22.56
CA MET A 310 9.10 -12.91 21.12
C MET A 310 8.38 -14.21 20.74
N VAL A 311 7.30 -14.09 19.95
CA VAL A 311 6.65 -15.26 19.35
C VAL A 311 7.41 -15.64 18.08
N GLN A 312 8.01 -16.84 18.06
CA GLN A 312 8.58 -17.41 16.85
C GLN A 312 7.51 -18.15 16.07
N VAL A 313 7.37 -17.80 14.79
CA VAL A 313 6.51 -18.52 13.85
C VAL A 313 7.38 -19.02 12.71
N ASP A 314 7.63 -20.32 12.67
CA ASP A 314 8.30 -20.98 11.54
C ASP A 314 7.28 -21.83 10.78
N VAL A 315 6.89 -21.33 9.61
CA VAL A 315 5.94 -21.97 8.70
C VAL A 315 6.57 -22.32 7.36
N ARG A 316 7.87 -22.03 7.16
CA ARG A 316 8.54 -22.18 5.86
C ARG A 316 8.49 -23.62 5.36
N PHE A 317 8.76 -24.56 6.24
CA PHE A 317 8.79 -26.00 5.93
C PHE A 317 7.50 -26.73 6.34
N SER A 318 6.49 -25.99 6.82
CA SER A 318 5.18 -26.58 7.11
C SER A 318 4.51 -27.05 5.82
N GLN A 319 3.83 -28.20 5.90
CA GLN A 319 2.99 -28.75 4.82
C GLN A 319 1.59 -28.12 4.77
N SER A 320 1.29 -27.19 5.69
CA SER A 320 0.04 -26.43 5.71
C SER A 320 -0.15 -25.59 4.44
N SER A 321 -1.42 -25.32 4.11
CA SER A 321 -1.82 -24.43 3.03
C SER A 321 -1.27 -23.01 3.26
N ALA A 322 -1.14 -22.21 2.19
CA ALA A 322 -0.74 -20.83 2.31
C ALA A 322 -1.72 -20.00 3.17
N LEU A 323 -3.02 -20.31 3.10
CA LEU A 323 -4.05 -19.69 3.95
C LEU A 323 -3.83 -19.95 5.44
N GLN A 324 -3.50 -21.19 5.80
CA GLN A 324 -3.20 -21.54 7.19
C GLN A 324 -1.88 -20.90 7.66
N LYS A 325 -0.85 -20.85 6.80
CA LYS A 325 0.42 -20.17 7.13
C LYS A 325 0.21 -18.68 7.40
N LEU A 326 -0.64 -18.02 6.61
CA LEU A 326 -1.02 -16.62 6.84
C LEU A 326 -1.83 -16.47 8.13
N TYR A 327 -2.75 -17.39 8.44
CA TYR A 327 -3.47 -17.42 9.71
C TYR A 327 -2.50 -17.53 10.91
N ASP A 328 -1.50 -18.42 10.82
CA ASP A 328 -0.51 -18.64 11.86
C ASP A 328 0.43 -17.45 12.09
N ILE A 329 0.72 -16.69 11.03
CA ILE A 329 1.55 -15.48 11.12
C ILE A 329 0.75 -14.31 11.69
N ILE A 330 -0.52 -14.16 11.30
CA ILE A 330 -1.31 -12.94 11.55
C ILE A 330 -2.20 -13.08 12.78
N PHE A 331 -2.98 -14.15 12.86
CA PHE A 331 -4.08 -14.26 13.82
C PHE A 331 -3.72 -15.10 15.04
N THR A 332 -3.09 -16.28 14.85
CA THR A 332 -2.63 -17.13 15.97
C THR A 332 -1.89 -16.34 17.05
N PRO A 333 -0.97 -15.40 16.71
CA PRO A 333 -0.21 -14.65 17.71
C PRO A 333 -1.02 -13.60 18.45
N ILE A 334 -2.28 -13.32 18.10
CA ILE A 334 -3.14 -12.31 18.74
C ILE A 334 -4.52 -12.84 19.13
N ALA A 335 -4.80 -14.12 18.87
CA ALA A 335 -6.13 -14.71 18.96
C ALA A 335 -6.78 -14.56 20.35
N ASP A 336 -6.02 -14.65 21.43
CA ASP A 336 -6.50 -14.51 22.81
C ASP A 336 -6.84 -13.05 23.20
N LEU A 337 -6.41 -12.08 22.39
CA LEU A 337 -6.71 -10.65 22.60
C LEU A 337 -8.01 -10.23 21.91
N ILE A 338 -8.35 -10.87 20.78
CA ILE A 338 -9.50 -10.50 19.97
C ILE A 338 -10.79 -11.00 20.63
N LYS A 339 -11.76 -10.10 20.81
CA LYS A 339 -13.07 -10.41 21.40
C LYS A 339 -14.21 -9.94 20.50
N GLY A 340 -15.37 -10.55 20.64
CA GLY A 340 -16.56 -10.21 19.86
C GLY A 340 -16.58 -10.92 18.50
N ASN A 341 -17.33 -10.35 17.56
CA ASN A 341 -17.59 -10.93 16.24
C ASN A 341 -17.24 -9.98 15.09
N GLU A 342 -16.43 -8.97 15.36
CA GLU A 342 -15.90 -8.04 14.35
C GLU A 342 -14.38 -7.99 14.45
N LEU A 343 -13.72 -7.91 13.30
CA LEU A 343 -12.28 -7.74 13.18
C LEU A 343 -12.02 -6.64 12.16
N THR A 344 -11.42 -5.54 12.62
CA THR A 344 -10.97 -4.47 11.73
C THR A 344 -9.45 -4.57 11.57
N VAL A 345 -8.96 -4.60 10.33
CA VAL A 345 -7.53 -4.76 10.03
C VAL A 345 -6.99 -3.48 9.40
N VAL A 346 -5.88 -2.97 9.94
CA VAL A 346 -5.08 -1.87 9.36
C VAL A 346 -3.74 -2.45 8.89
N PRO A 347 -3.66 -2.95 7.65
CA PRO A 347 -2.49 -3.67 7.16
C PRO A 347 -1.34 -2.72 6.72
N GLU A 348 -0.13 -3.27 6.63
CA GLU A 348 1.03 -2.62 5.97
C GLU A 348 1.61 -3.55 4.92
N GLY A 349 2.15 -2.98 3.83
CA GLY A 349 2.89 -3.74 2.83
C GLY A 349 2.07 -4.90 2.24
N PRO A 350 2.66 -6.09 2.06
CA PRO A 350 1.98 -7.21 1.41
C PRO A 350 0.77 -7.75 2.20
N PHE A 351 0.60 -7.37 3.47
CA PHE A 351 -0.60 -7.71 4.24
C PHE A 351 -1.87 -7.05 3.71
N CYS A 352 -1.76 -6.03 2.85
CA CYS A 352 -2.92 -5.35 2.28
C CYS A 352 -3.74 -6.23 1.30
N LEU A 353 -3.12 -7.28 0.75
CA LEU A 353 -3.74 -8.18 -0.24
C LEU A 353 -4.06 -9.57 0.34
N VAL A 354 -3.99 -9.73 1.67
CA VAL A 354 -4.33 -10.99 2.34
C VAL A 354 -5.84 -11.23 2.26
N PRO A 355 -6.28 -12.44 1.87
CA PRO A 355 -7.70 -12.80 1.85
C PRO A 355 -8.19 -13.14 3.27
N TYR A 356 -8.27 -12.14 4.15
CA TYR A 356 -8.56 -12.32 5.57
C TYR A 356 -9.76 -13.22 5.86
N ALA A 357 -10.85 -13.09 5.09
CA ALA A 357 -12.06 -13.90 5.25
C ALA A 357 -11.86 -15.40 5.00
N ALA A 358 -10.88 -15.75 4.17
CA ALA A 358 -10.52 -17.12 3.80
C ALA A 358 -9.38 -17.71 4.62
N LEU A 359 -8.76 -16.93 5.52
CA LEU A 359 -7.75 -17.48 6.43
C LEU A 359 -8.38 -18.60 7.26
N GLU A 360 -7.66 -19.71 7.37
CA GLU A 360 -8.16 -20.96 7.92
C GLU A 360 -7.27 -21.41 9.07
N ASP A 361 -7.89 -21.81 10.19
CA ASP A 361 -7.16 -22.35 11.34
C ASP A 361 -6.77 -23.82 11.13
N SER A 362 -6.09 -24.43 12.12
CA SER A 362 -5.73 -25.85 12.05
C SER A 362 -6.91 -26.83 12.09
N ASN A 363 -8.12 -26.35 12.41
CA ASN A 363 -9.35 -27.14 12.49
C ASN A 363 -10.24 -26.95 11.26
N SER A 364 -9.72 -26.31 10.21
CA SER A 364 -10.47 -25.95 9.00
C SER A 364 -11.66 -25.01 9.22
N THR A 365 -11.56 -24.14 10.23
CA THR A 365 -12.51 -23.05 10.47
C THR A 365 -11.98 -21.78 9.82
N TYR A 366 -12.83 -21.11 9.04
CA TYR A 366 -12.44 -19.86 8.40
C TYR A 366 -12.61 -18.69 9.38
N LEU A 367 -11.74 -17.68 9.24
CA LEU A 367 -11.81 -16.48 10.07
C LEU A 367 -13.18 -15.77 9.91
N SER A 368 -13.77 -15.82 8.72
CA SER A 368 -15.11 -15.28 8.44
C SER A 368 -16.26 -16.04 9.12
N ASP A 369 -16.03 -17.24 9.65
CA ASP A 369 -17.04 -17.94 10.46
C ASP A 369 -17.21 -17.26 11.82
N SER A 370 -16.11 -16.75 12.38
CA SER A 370 -16.06 -16.11 13.70
C SER A 370 -16.23 -14.59 13.65
N PHE A 371 -15.75 -13.95 12.58
CA PHE A 371 -15.67 -12.48 12.50
C PHE A 371 -16.26 -11.91 11.21
N ARG A 372 -16.98 -10.79 11.35
CA ARG A 372 -17.17 -9.83 10.26
C ARG A 372 -15.87 -9.06 10.09
N ILE A 373 -15.31 -9.09 8.88
CA ILE A 373 -13.97 -8.57 8.62
C ILE A 373 -14.07 -7.29 7.79
N ARG A 374 -13.31 -6.28 8.19
CA ARG A 374 -13.20 -4.99 7.50
C ARG A 374 -11.75 -4.54 7.45
N VAL A 375 -11.37 -3.85 6.39
CA VAL A 375 -10.01 -3.34 6.20
C VAL A 375 -10.03 -1.81 6.17
N LEU A 376 -9.03 -1.18 6.79
CA LEU A 376 -8.83 0.27 6.75
C LEU A 376 -7.45 0.60 6.16
N PRO A 377 -7.34 1.61 5.27
CA PRO A 377 -6.04 2.10 4.84
C PRO A 377 -5.23 2.70 6.00
N SER A 378 -5.90 3.42 6.91
CA SER A 378 -5.32 3.95 8.14
C SER A 378 -6.40 4.32 9.16
N LEU A 379 -6.02 4.53 10.44
CA LEU A 379 -6.96 4.98 11.47
C LEU A 379 -7.47 6.40 11.20
N THR A 380 -6.60 7.28 10.69
CA THR A 380 -6.92 8.65 10.30
C THR A 380 -7.97 8.68 9.19
N THR A 381 -7.89 7.77 8.21
CA THR A 381 -8.90 7.71 7.14
C THR A 381 -10.28 7.39 7.68
N LEU A 382 -10.40 6.45 8.64
CA LEU A 382 -11.67 6.16 9.30
C LEU A 382 -12.18 7.36 10.08
N GLN A 383 -11.31 8.05 10.83
CA GLN A 383 -11.71 9.23 11.58
C GLN A 383 -12.21 10.34 10.64
N LEU A 384 -11.50 10.65 9.56
CA LEU A 384 -11.93 11.67 8.60
C LEU A 384 -13.27 11.36 7.93
N ILE A 385 -13.53 10.08 7.65
CA ILE A 385 -14.83 9.63 7.12
C ILE A 385 -15.95 9.88 8.14
N ASN A 386 -15.69 9.67 9.42
CA ASN A 386 -16.70 9.84 10.48
C ASN A 386 -16.86 11.29 10.95
N ASP A 387 -15.79 12.09 10.86
CA ASP A 387 -15.78 13.53 11.11
C ASP A 387 -16.32 14.33 9.92
N SER A 388 -16.64 13.67 8.80
CA SER A 388 -17.22 14.33 7.64
C SER A 388 -18.55 15.02 7.97
N PRO A 389 -18.90 16.14 7.30
CA PRO A 389 -20.16 16.83 7.57
C PRO A 389 -21.36 15.90 7.42
N ALA A 390 -22.34 15.96 8.33
CA ALA A 390 -23.50 15.06 8.33
C ALA A 390 -24.32 15.08 7.02
N GLU A 391 -24.27 16.19 6.27
CA GLU A 391 -24.93 16.36 4.97
C GLU A 391 -24.00 16.08 3.78
N PHE A 392 -22.74 15.70 4.01
CA PHE A 392 -21.79 15.45 2.93
C PHE A 392 -22.22 14.26 2.08
N HIS A 393 -22.52 13.11 2.66
CA HIS A 393 -22.90 11.93 1.88
C HIS A 393 -24.37 11.98 1.46
N MET A 394 -24.65 11.54 0.24
CA MET A 394 -26.01 11.39 -0.25
C MET A 394 -26.73 10.29 0.51
N LYS A 395 -28.01 10.50 0.83
CA LYS A 395 -28.88 9.51 1.50
C LYS A 395 -29.67 8.66 0.51
N SER A 396 -29.95 9.22 -0.67
CA SER A 396 -30.79 8.61 -1.71
C SER A 396 -30.05 8.38 -3.03
N GLY A 397 -30.67 7.58 -3.90
CA GLY A 397 -30.23 7.32 -5.27
C GLY A 397 -29.13 6.27 -5.37
N ALA A 398 -29.22 5.45 -6.42
CA ALA A 398 -28.16 4.51 -6.80
C ALA A 398 -27.75 4.67 -8.26
N LEU A 399 -26.45 4.47 -8.50
CA LEU A 399 -25.88 4.26 -9.82
C LEU A 399 -25.57 2.77 -9.98
N LEU A 400 -26.31 2.08 -10.84
CA LEU A 400 -26.06 0.69 -11.19
C LEU A 400 -25.50 0.61 -12.62
N VAL A 401 -24.35 -0.01 -12.79
CA VAL A 401 -23.70 -0.20 -14.09
C VAL A 401 -23.44 -1.69 -14.28
N GLY A 402 -23.88 -2.24 -15.41
CA GLY A 402 -23.69 -3.67 -15.72
C GLY A 402 -23.43 -3.90 -17.20
N ASP A 403 -22.39 -4.67 -17.51
CA ASP A 403 -22.10 -5.12 -18.88
C ASP A 403 -22.08 -3.99 -19.94
N PRO A 404 -21.21 -2.97 -19.79
CA PRO A 404 -21.03 -1.93 -20.81
C PRO A 404 -20.70 -2.48 -22.20
N CYS A 405 -20.97 -1.73 -23.27
CA CYS A 405 -20.73 -2.22 -24.63
C CYS A 405 -19.24 -2.17 -25.01
N PHE A 406 -18.63 -3.35 -25.16
CA PHE A 406 -17.22 -3.48 -25.54
C PHE A 406 -16.96 -3.75 -27.03
N LYS A 407 -17.99 -3.70 -27.88
CA LYS A 407 -17.89 -4.12 -29.29
C LYS A 407 -16.74 -3.45 -30.06
N GLU A 408 -16.40 -2.21 -29.73
CA GLU A 408 -15.42 -1.41 -30.45
C GLU A 408 -14.05 -1.36 -29.74
N ILE A 409 -13.93 -1.98 -28.57
CA ILE A 409 -12.75 -1.88 -27.71
C ILE A 409 -11.78 -3.02 -28.04
N ILE A 410 -10.56 -2.63 -28.42
CA ILE A 410 -9.41 -3.51 -28.54
C ILE A 410 -8.47 -3.19 -27.39
N TYR A 411 -8.32 -4.13 -26.47
CA TYR A 411 -7.47 -4.01 -25.28
C TYR A 411 -6.36 -5.06 -25.34
N GLN A 412 -5.10 -4.64 -25.20
CA GLN A 412 -3.92 -5.51 -25.33
C GLN A 412 -3.93 -6.38 -26.61
N GLY A 413 -4.40 -5.80 -27.72
CA GLY A 413 -4.47 -6.49 -29.02
C GLY A 413 -5.62 -7.50 -29.17
N ARG A 414 -6.54 -7.59 -28.20
CA ARG A 414 -7.71 -8.48 -28.25
C ARG A 414 -9.02 -7.70 -28.08
N ARG A 415 -10.07 -8.18 -28.73
CA ARG A 415 -11.42 -7.63 -28.53
C ARG A 415 -11.97 -8.14 -27.20
N LEU A 416 -12.48 -7.22 -26.38
CA LEU A 416 -13.09 -7.58 -25.11
C LEU A 416 -14.43 -8.30 -25.32
N VAL A 417 -14.73 -9.25 -24.43
CA VAL A 417 -15.93 -10.09 -24.47
C VAL A 417 -17.01 -9.48 -23.57
N GLN A 418 -18.28 -9.58 -23.98
CA GLN A 418 -19.40 -9.19 -23.11
C GLN A 418 -19.50 -10.07 -21.86
N LEU A 419 -19.91 -9.44 -20.77
CA LEU A 419 -20.15 -10.04 -19.47
C LEU A 419 -21.66 -10.14 -19.25
N SER A 420 -22.30 -11.11 -19.90
CA SER A 420 -23.76 -11.28 -19.74
C SER A 420 -24.19 -11.52 -18.28
N GLY A 421 -23.30 -12.08 -17.45
CA GLY A 421 -23.50 -12.20 -16.00
C GLY A 421 -23.60 -10.83 -15.31
N ALA A 422 -22.68 -9.92 -15.60
CA ALA A 422 -22.68 -8.55 -15.07
C ALA A 422 -23.96 -7.77 -15.44
N ARG A 423 -24.56 -8.06 -16.61
CA ARG A 423 -25.86 -7.49 -16.98
C ARG A 423 -26.96 -7.99 -16.06
N LYS A 424 -27.04 -9.31 -15.89
CA LYS A 424 -28.05 -9.96 -15.04
C LYS A 424 -27.91 -9.51 -13.59
N GLU A 425 -26.67 -9.31 -13.12
CA GLU A 425 -26.34 -8.79 -11.80
C GLU A 425 -26.90 -7.39 -11.60
N ALA A 426 -26.55 -6.44 -12.47
CA ALA A 426 -27.06 -5.07 -12.36
C ALA A 426 -28.59 -5.00 -12.50
N GLU A 427 -29.20 -5.82 -13.37
CA GLU A 427 -30.67 -5.92 -13.51
C GLU A 427 -31.33 -6.53 -12.27
N MET A 428 -30.70 -7.52 -11.63
CA MET A 428 -31.18 -8.14 -10.40
C MET A 428 -31.17 -7.13 -9.25
N ILE A 429 -30.05 -6.42 -9.07
CA ILE A 429 -29.93 -5.37 -8.05
C ILE A 429 -30.93 -4.24 -8.34
N GLY A 430 -31.10 -3.89 -9.62
CA GLY A 430 -32.10 -2.92 -10.05
C GLY A 430 -33.53 -3.30 -9.67
N ARG A 431 -33.88 -4.59 -9.64
CA ARG A 431 -35.18 -5.06 -9.13
C ARG A 431 -35.30 -4.93 -7.62
N ILE A 432 -34.25 -5.27 -6.86
CA ILE A 432 -34.22 -5.14 -5.40
C ILE A 432 -34.40 -3.67 -4.99
N LEU A 433 -33.70 -2.76 -5.68
CA LEU A 433 -33.69 -1.32 -5.37
C LEU A 433 -34.75 -0.51 -6.14
N SER A 434 -35.52 -1.14 -7.04
CA SER A 434 -36.45 -0.45 -7.95
C SER A 434 -35.81 0.64 -8.82
N ILE A 435 -34.59 0.41 -9.31
CA ILE A 435 -33.78 1.34 -10.12
C ILE A 435 -33.37 0.70 -11.44
N SER A 436 -33.44 1.45 -12.54
CA SER A 436 -32.98 0.99 -13.85
C SER A 436 -31.46 1.11 -13.99
N PRO A 437 -30.72 0.01 -14.29
CA PRO A 437 -29.29 0.06 -14.47
C PRO A 437 -28.88 0.66 -15.83
N LEU A 438 -27.67 1.21 -15.88
CA LEU A 438 -26.96 1.51 -17.12
C LEU A 438 -26.31 0.23 -17.65
N THR A 439 -26.69 -0.18 -18.86
CA THR A 439 -26.15 -1.38 -19.51
C THR A 439 -25.82 -1.15 -20.97
N GLY A 440 -24.96 -1.99 -21.54
CA GLY A 440 -24.61 -1.95 -22.96
C GLY A 440 -24.11 -0.55 -23.38
N GLU A 441 -24.69 -0.01 -24.45
CA GLU A 441 -24.28 1.27 -25.05
C GLU A 441 -24.62 2.49 -24.18
N MET A 442 -25.52 2.35 -23.19
CA MET A 442 -25.88 3.43 -22.28
C MET A 442 -24.87 3.61 -21.13
N ALA A 443 -24.10 2.57 -20.80
CA ALA A 443 -23.12 2.57 -19.72
C ALA A 443 -21.82 3.27 -20.12
N THR A 444 -21.94 4.49 -20.65
CA THR A 444 -20.78 5.27 -21.12
C THR A 444 -19.99 5.87 -19.97
N LYS A 445 -18.70 6.10 -20.18
CA LYS A 445 -17.84 6.81 -19.22
C LYS A 445 -18.45 8.13 -18.77
N GLY A 446 -18.95 8.94 -19.71
CA GLY A 446 -19.55 10.24 -19.43
C GLY A 446 -20.81 10.15 -18.56
N GLU A 447 -21.70 9.19 -18.83
CA GLU A 447 -22.94 9.03 -18.06
C GLU A 447 -22.66 8.51 -16.64
N VAL A 448 -21.66 7.64 -16.49
CA VAL A 448 -21.20 7.19 -15.16
C VAL A 448 -20.66 8.37 -14.36
N LEU A 449 -19.71 9.13 -14.92
CA LEU A 449 -19.10 10.28 -14.23
C LEU A 449 -20.13 11.34 -13.82
N LYS A 450 -21.11 11.61 -14.69
CA LYS A 450 -22.20 12.57 -14.42
C LYS A 450 -23.03 12.20 -13.20
N ARG A 451 -23.17 10.91 -12.88
CA ARG A 451 -24.05 10.42 -11.79
C ARG A 451 -23.31 10.17 -10.47
N LEU A 452 -21.98 10.04 -10.48
CA LEU A 452 -21.21 9.70 -9.26
C LEU A 452 -21.43 10.70 -8.12
N SER A 453 -21.60 11.99 -8.41
CA SER A 453 -21.76 13.03 -7.39
C SER A 453 -23.14 13.11 -6.73
N SER A 454 -24.14 12.37 -7.24
CA SER A 454 -25.54 12.54 -6.85
C SER A 454 -26.21 11.31 -6.26
N VAL A 455 -25.44 10.26 -5.93
CA VAL A 455 -25.98 8.97 -5.47
C VAL A 455 -25.36 8.54 -4.14
N ALA A 456 -26.17 7.87 -3.31
CA ALA A 456 -25.74 7.25 -2.05
C ALA A 456 -25.02 5.91 -2.27
N LEU A 457 -25.40 5.20 -3.32
CA LEU A 457 -24.89 3.88 -3.67
C LEU A 457 -24.36 3.86 -5.11
N VAL A 458 -23.17 3.29 -5.29
CA VAL A 458 -22.61 3.00 -6.62
C VAL A 458 -22.36 1.51 -6.70
N HIS A 459 -22.83 0.87 -7.77
CA HIS A 459 -22.51 -0.51 -8.11
C HIS A 459 -22.01 -0.56 -9.54
N ILE A 460 -20.84 -1.15 -9.76
CA ILE A 460 -20.26 -1.30 -11.09
C ILE A 460 -19.84 -2.76 -11.31
N ALA A 461 -20.50 -3.42 -12.24
CA ALA A 461 -20.19 -4.76 -12.73
C ALA A 461 -19.67 -4.67 -14.18
N ALA A 462 -18.35 -4.78 -14.36
CA ALA A 462 -17.67 -4.58 -15.63
C ALA A 462 -16.24 -5.18 -15.61
N HIS A 463 -15.55 -5.16 -16.75
CA HIS A 463 -14.13 -5.52 -16.79
C HIS A 463 -13.29 -4.49 -16.02
N GLY A 464 -12.38 -4.99 -15.19
CA GLY A 464 -11.33 -4.21 -14.53
C GLY A 464 -9.98 -4.44 -15.20
N LYS A 465 -9.16 -3.40 -15.27
CA LYS A 465 -7.76 -3.49 -15.70
C LYS A 465 -6.96 -4.29 -14.66
N MET A 466 -6.26 -5.33 -15.10
CA MET A 466 -5.62 -6.30 -14.21
C MET A 466 -4.58 -5.67 -13.26
N GLU A 467 -3.88 -4.63 -13.72
CA GLU A 467 -2.77 -4.01 -12.99
C GLU A 467 -3.24 -2.95 -11.98
N THR A 468 -4.26 -2.16 -12.33
CA THR A 468 -4.67 -0.96 -11.58
C THR A 468 -6.11 -0.97 -11.06
N GLY A 469 -6.91 -1.97 -11.48
CA GLY A 469 -8.33 -2.09 -11.15
C GLY A 469 -9.24 -1.10 -11.89
N GLU A 470 -8.71 -0.22 -12.74
CA GLU A 470 -9.49 0.78 -13.48
C GLU A 470 -10.58 0.14 -14.33
N VAL A 471 -11.75 0.77 -14.38
CA VAL A 471 -12.96 0.12 -14.92
C VAL A 471 -13.15 0.46 -16.39
N ILE A 472 -13.41 -0.57 -17.20
CA ILE A 472 -13.71 -0.42 -18.62
C ILE A 472 -15.23 -0.23 -18.79
N LEU A 473 -15.62 0.90 -19.37
CA LEU A 473 -17.00 1.30 -19.64
C LEU A 473 -17.29 1.33 -21.14
N ALA A 474 -18.51 1.67 -21.53
CA ALA A 474 -18.81 1.90 -22.93
C ALA A 474 -18.12 3.20 -23.38
N PRO A 475 -17.57 3.26 -24.61
CA PRO A 475 -16.96 4.48 -25.10
C PRO A 475 -17.96 5.63 -25.19
N ASN A 476 -17.51 6.85 -24.93
CA ASN A 476 -18.32 8.04 -25.17
C ASN A 476 -18.74 8.15 -26.65
N THR A 477 -19.99 8.55 -26.88
CA THR A 477 -20.56 8.72 -28.24
C THR A 477 -20.13 10.02 -28.91
N THR A 478 -19.66 11.00 -28.14
CA THR A 478 -19.21 12.33 -28.62
C THR A 478 -17.71 12.37 -28.95
N ARG A 479 -17.08 11.23 -29.20
CA ARG A 479 -15.64 11.11 -29.44
C ARG A 479 -15.21 11.61 -30.83
N GLU A 480 -13.97 12.07 -30.93
CA GLU A 480 -13.41 12.63 -32.17
C GLU A 480 -13.05 11.57 -33.22
N THR A 481 -12.67 10.38 -32.76
CA THR A 481 -12.21 9.28 -33.61
C THR A 481 -13.23 8.15 -33.70
N THR A 482 -13.27 7.47 -34.84
CA THR A 482 -14.13 6.28 -35.03
C THR A 482 -13.69 5.10 -34.17
N GLN A 483 -12.38 4.93 -33.95
CA GLN A 483 -11.84 3.95 -33.01
C GLN A 483 -11.71 4.59 -31.62
N PRO A 484 -12.30 4.00 -30.56
CA PRO A 484 -12.21 4.56 -29.22
C PRO A 484 -10.81 4.39 -28.62
N GLU A 485 -10.31 5.45 -27.98
CA GLU A 485 -9.06 5.46 -27.22
C GLU A 485 -9.33 5.21 -25.72
N GLU A 486 -8.31 4.86 -24.93
CA GLU A 486 -8.49 4.59 -23.49
C GLU A 486 -9.20 5.74 -22.76
N LYS A 487 -8.94 7.00 -23.13
CA LYS A 487 -9.60 8.18 -22.53
C LYS A 487 -11.13 8.15 -22.66
N ASP A 488 -11.66 7.48 -23.68
CA ASP A 488 -13.08 7.45 -24.03
C ASP A 488 -13.88 6.40 -23.25
N TYR A 489 -13.23 5.34 -22.77
CA TYR A 489 -13.89 4.19 -22.17
C TYR A 489 -13.31 3.76 -20.81
N LEU A 490 -12.08 4.12 -20.48
CA LEU A 490 -11.45 3.76 -19.22
C LEU A 490 -11.81 4.80 -18.15
N LEU A 491 -12.49 4.36 -17.09
CA LEU A 491 -12.69 5.14 -15.87
C LEU A 491 -11.41 5.11 -15.05
N THR A 492 -10.60 6.16 -15.19
CA THR A 492 -9.29 6.24 -14.53
C THR A 492 -9.42 6.70 -13.08
N ARG A 493 -8.35 6.49 -12.30
CA ARG A 493 -8.25 7.03 -10.93
C ARG A 493 -8.47 8.55 -10.89
N LYS A 494 -7.93 9.27 -11.88
CA LYS A 494 -8.09 10.73 -12.01
C LYS A 494 -9.55 11.13 -12.22
N ASP A 495 -10.25 10.44 -13.12
CA ASP A 495 -11.66 10.75 -13.39
C ASP A 495 -12.51 10.56 -12.12
N VAL A 496 -12.25 9.52 -11.32
CA VAL A 496 -12.97 9.26 -10.07
C VAL A 496 -12.71 10.35 -9.03
N LEU A 497 -11.45 10.77 -8.86
CA LEU A 497 -11.09 11.84 -7.91
C LEU A 497 -11.72 13.19 -8.28
N GLU A 498 -11.89 13.46 -9.57
CA GLU A 498 -12.50 14.70 -10.08
C GLU A 498 -14.04 14.64 -10.15
N ALA A 499 -14.65 13.46 -9.93
CA ALA A 499 -16.09 13.26 -10.10
C ALA A 499 -16.95 13.87 -8.97
N GLY A 500 -16.34 14.32 -7.86
CA GLY A 500 -17.07 14.87 -6.71
C GLY A 500 -17.98 13.85 -6.04
N LEU A 501 -17.46 12.65 -5.77
CA LEU A 501 -18.21 11.51 -5.26
C LEU A 501 -18.77 11.77 -3.86
N ARG A 502 -20.06 11.43 -3.65
CA ARG A 502 -20.75 11.60 -2.36
C ARG A 502 -21.41 10.31 -1.86
N ALA A 503 -20.97 9.17 -2.38
CA ALA A 503 -21.52 7.87 -2.07
C ALA A 503 -21.17 7.41 -0.65
N GLN A 504 -22.13 6.76 0.02
CA GLN A 504 -21.88 6.04 1.25
C GLN A 504 -21.23 4.69 0.95
N LEU A 505 -21.73 3.96 -0.06
CA LEU A 505 -21.21 2.66 -0.45
C LEU A 505 -20.90 2.62 -1.94
N VAL A 506 -19.69 2.18 -2.28
CA VAL A 506 -19.29 1.83 -3.64
C VAL A 506 -19.02 0.33 -3.69
N VAL A 507 -19.61 -0.39 -4.63
CA VAL A 507 -19.40 -1.82 -4.87
C VAL A 507 -18.78 -1.99 -6.25
N LEU A 508 -17.51 -2.37 -6.28
CA LEU A 508 -16.76 -2.64 -7.51
C LEU A 508 -16.74 -4.14 -7.78
N SER A 509 -17.81 -4.63 -8.40
CA SER A 509 -17.94 -5.99 -8.92
C SER A 509 -17.17 -6.16 -10.25
N CYS A 510 -15.93 -5.69 -10.24
CA CYS A 510 -15.00 -5.78 -11.35
C CYS A 510 -13.87 -6.74 -10.97
N CYS A 511 -13.47 -7.62 -11.88
CA CYS A 511 -12.29 -8.45 -11.68
C CYS A 511 -11.09 -7.56 -11.29
N HIS A 512 -10.40 -7.93 -10.22
CA HIS A 512 -9.19 -7.24 -9.75
C HIS A 512 -9.39 -5.80 -9.25
N SER A 513 -10.60 -5.39 -8.86
CA SER A 513 -10.85 -4.04 -8.31
C SER A 513 -10.08 -3.74 -7.02
N ALA A 514 -9.61 -4.76 -6.30
CA ALA A 514 -8.72 -4.61 -5.15
C ALA A 514 -7.22 -4.60 -5.50
N ARG A 515 -6.83 -4.88 -6.77
CA ARG A 515 -5.43 -4.87 -7.18
C ARG A 515 -4.92 -3.43 -7.36
N GLY A 516 -3.61 -3.30 -7.26
CA GLY A 516 -2.86 -2.07 -7.41
C GLY A 516 -1.42 -2.28 -6.94
N GLU A 517 -0.63 -1.22 -6.99
CA GLU A 517 0.73 -1.24 -6.44
C GLU A 517 0.68 -1.13 -4.92
N VAL A 518 1.34 -2.05 -4.22
CA VAL A 518 1.48 -1.99 -2.76
C VAL A 518 2.62 -1.03 -2.43
N MET A 519 2.28 0.10 -1.80
CA MET A 519 3.24 1.15 -1.40
C MET A 519 3.06 1.48 0.09
N ALA A 520 3.84 2.42 0.61
CA ALA A 520 3.66 2.97 1.97
C ALA A 520 2.24 3.54 2.25
N GLU A 521 1.44 3.78 1.21
CA GLU A 521 0.05 4.24 1.27
C GLU A 521 -0.98 3.09 1.37
N GLY A 522 -0.52 1.84 1.34
CA GLY A 522 -1.36 0.66 1.09
C GLY A 522 -1.46 0.36 -0.40
N VAL A 523 -2.60 -0.19 -0.84
CA VAL A 523 -2.82 -0.51 -2.26
C VAL A 523 -3.23 0.73 -3.04
N VAL A 524 -2.37 1.16 -3.95
CA VAL A 524 -2.59 2.32 -4.82
C VAL A 524 -3.33 1.89 -6.10
N GLY A 525 -4.61 1.60 -5.95
CA GLY A 525 -5.51 1.19 -7.04
C GLY A 525 -6.78 2.05 -7.15
N ILE A 526 -7.75 1.59 -7.94
CA ILE A 526 -9.04 2.26 -8.12
C ILE A 526 -9.83 2.41 -6.81
N ALA A 527 -9.73 1.44 -5.90
CA ALA A 527 -10.41 1.45 -4.60
C ALA A 527 -10.01 2.67 -3.76
N ARG A 528 -8.70 2.97 -3.73
CA ARG A 528 -8.14 4.15 -3.07
C ARG A 528 -8.69 5.44 -3.69
N ALA A 529 -8.83 5.47 -5.01
CA ALA A 529 -9.37 6.65 -5.71
C ALA A 529 -10.84 6.92 -5.31
N PHE A 530 -11.68 5.89 -5.20
CA PHE A 530 -13.06 6.04 -4.72
C PHE A 530 -13.11 6.52 -3.26
N LEU A 531 -12.27 5.99 -2.37
CA LEU A 531 -12.16 6.50 -1.00
C LEU A 531 -11.74 7.98 -1.00
N GLY A 532 -10.64 8.32 -1.67
CA GLY A 532 -10.13 9.70 -1.75
C GLY A 532 -11.12 10.70 -2.38
N ALA A 533 -11.97 10.22 -3.30
CA ALA A 533 -13.03 11.02 -3.91
C ALA A 533 -14.21 11.31 -2.97
N GLY A 534 -14.32 10.63 -1.83
CA GLY A 534 -15.35 10.88 -0.81
C GLY A 534 -16.24 9.69 -0.46
N ALA A 535 -15.95 8.48 -0.95
CA ALA A 535 -16.70 7.29 -0.51
C ALA A 535 -16.46 7.00 0.97
N ARG A 536 -17.51 6.68 1.74
CA ARG A 536 -17.31 6.15 3.11
C ARG A 536 -16.75 4.74 3.09
N SER A 537 -17.23 3.91 2.17
CA SER A 537 -16.79 2.52 2.04
C SER A 537 -16.76 2.06 0.59
N VAL A 538 -15.84 1.15 0.30
CA VAL A 538 -15.69 0.50 -1.00
C VAL A 538 -15.59 -1.01 -0.82
N VAL A 539 -16.47 -1.77 -1.46
CA VAL A 539 -16.38 -3.23 -1.59
C VAL A 539 -15.66 -3.56 -2.88
N VAL A 540 -14.62 -4.37 -2.79
CA VAL A 540 -13.74 -4.72 -3.92
C VAL A 540 -13.43 -6.20 -3.98
N ALA A 541 -13.10 -6.70 -5.17
CA ALA A 541 -12.73 -8.09 -5.42
C ALA A 541 -11.21 -8.28 -5.45
N LEU A 542 -10.70 -9.18 -4.62
CA LEU A 542 -9.28 -9.57 -4.54
C LEU A 542 -8.79 -10.34 -5.76
N TRP A 543 -9.68 -11.10 -6.42
CA TRP A 543 -9.36 -11.89 -7.60
C TRP A 543 -10.45 -11.82 -8.68
N ALA A 544 -10.17 -12.44 -9.82
CA ALA A 544 -11.11 -12.54 -10.93
C ALA A 544 -12.33 -13.38 -10.54
N LEU A 545 -13.50 -12.87 -10.88
CA LEU A 545 -14.78 -13.40 -10.45
C LEU A 545 -15.36 -14.39 -11.47
N ASP A 546 -16.22 -15.28 -10.99
CA ASP A 546 -17.05 -16.13 -11.84
C ASP A 546 -18.43 -15.49 -12.02
N ASP A 547 -18.93 -15.41 -13.25
CA ASP A 547 -20.17 -14.69 -13.58
C ASP A 547 -21.39 -15.20 -12.78
N GLU A 548 -21.58 -16.53 -12.67
CA GLU A 548 -22.76 -17.10 -11.99
C GLU A 548 -22.63 -17.00 -10.46
N GLY A 549 -21.43 -17.31 -9.94
CA GLY A 549 -21.17 -17.18 -8.51
C GLY A 549 -21.28 -15.73 -8.01
N THR A 550 -20.89 -14.75 -8.83
CA THR A 550 -20.98 -13.33 -8.47
C THR A 550 -22.42 -12.85 -8.43
N LEU A 551 -23.23 -13.25 -9.42
CA LEU A 551 -24.65 -12.94 -9.44
C LEU A 551 -25.35 -13.44 -8.17
N GLU A 552 -25.07 -14.68 -7.76
CA GLU A 552 -25.66 -15.25 -6.54
C GLU A 552 -25.14 -14.57 -5.27
N PHE A 553 -23.83 -14.33 -5.18
CA PHE A 553 -23.23 -13.59 -4.07
C PHE A 553 -23.86 -12.21 -3.89
N MET A 554 -24.00 -11.46 -4.98
CA MET A 554 -24.57 -10.11 -4.97
C MET A 554 -26.06 -10.14 -4.65
N SER A 555 -26.80 -11.19 -5.01
CA SER A 555 -28.18 -11.35 -4.56
C SER A 555 -28.25 -11.38 -3.05
N PHE A 556 -27.50 -12.27 -2.40
CA PHE A 556 -27.49 -12.36 -0.93
C PHE A 556 -27.01 -11.08 -0.25
N PHE A 557 -26.00 -10.41 -0.85
CA PHE A 557 -25.47 -9.16 -0.32
C PHE A 557 -26.52 -8.04 -0.35
N TYR A 558 -27.18 -7.82 -1.49
CA TYR A 558 -28.18 -6.77 -1.64
C TYR A 558 -29.49 -7.09 -0.92
N ASP A 559 -29.89 -8.36 -0.83
CA ASP A 559 -31.02 -8.79 0.01
C ASP A 559 -30.76 -8.44 1.48
N ALA A 560 -29.56 -8.72 1.99
CA ALA A 560 -29.18 -8.36 3.35
C ALA A 560 -29.16 -6.84 3.58
N LEU A 561 -28.66 -6.06 2.61
CA LEU A 561 -28.74 -4.60 2.67
C LEU A 561 -30.19 -4.10 2.68
N ALA A 562 -31.07 -4.69 1.85
CA ALA A 562 -32.51 -4.38 1.81
C ALA A 562 -33.23 -4.69 3.13
N GLU A 563 -32.74 -5.68 3.88
CA GLU A 563 -33.18 -5.97 5.25
C GLU A 563 -32.65 -4.97 6.30
N GLY A 564 -31.84 -3.99 5.90
CA GLY A 564 -31.30 -2.95 6.76
C GLY A 564 -30.06 -3.35 7.56
N LYS A 565 -29.34 -4.39 7.12
CA LYS A 565 -28.04 -4.78 7.68
C LYS A 565 -26.94 -3.80 7.26
N LYS A 566 -25.89 -3.73 8.07
CA LYS A 566 -24.69 -2.96 7.70
C LYS A 566 -23.91 -3.66 6.58
N SER A 567 -23.05 -2.92 5.89
CA SER A 567 -22.21 -3.46 4.82
C SER A 567 -21.37 -4.67 5.23
N SER A 568 -20.78 -4.67 6.42
CA SER A 568 -19.96 -5.78 6.94
C SER A 568 -20.82 -7.02 7.26
N GLU A 569 -22.02 -6.82 7.79
CA GLU A 569 -22.99 -7.88 8.10
C GLU A 569 -23.54 -8.50 6.81
N ALA A 570 -23.92 -7.67 5.84
CA ALA A 570 -24.40 -8.11 4.54
C ALA A 570 -23.32 -8.92 3.81
N LEU A 571 -22.07 -8.46 3.86
CA LEU A 571 -20.94 -9.16 3.23
C LEU A 571 -20.71 -10.54 3.89
N ASN A 572 -20.67 -10.59 5.22
CA ASN A 572 -20.50 -11.85 5.95
C ASN A 572 -21.68 -12.82 5.74
N GLN A 573 -22.90 -12.31 5.66
CA GLN A 573 -24.07 -13.12 5.35
C GLN A 573 -24.00 -13.71 3.93
N ALA A 574 -23.66 -12.91 2.93
CA ALA A 574 -23.47 -13.40 1.57
C ALA A 574 -22.44 -14.53 1.53
N MET A 575 -21.32 -14.38 2.25
CA MET A 575 -20.31 -15.44 2.39
C MET A 575 -20.90 -16.74 2.95
N ARG A 576 -21.70 -16.65 4.01
CA ARG A 576 -22.35 -17.81 4.65
C ARG A 576 -23.38 -18.47 3.75
N CYS A 577 -24.27 -17.68 3.14
CA CYS A 577 -25.31 -18.20 2.25
C CYS A 577 -24.70 -18.92 1.04
N MET A 578 -23.62 -18.39 0.46
CA MET A 578 -22.90 -19.06 -0.64
C MET A 578 -22.30 -20.41 -0.22
N ARG A 579 -21.75 -20.52 1.00
CA ARG A 579 -21.27 -21.81 1.54
C ARG A 579 -22.41 -22.82 1.76
N GLU A 580 -23.61 -22.34 2.06
CA GLU A 580 -24.79 -23.16 2.29
C GLU A 580 -25.52 -23.55 0.99
N SER A 581 -25.36 -22.79 -0.10
CA SER A 581 -26.17 -22.92 -1.33
C SER A 581 -25.96 -24.20 -2.15
N GLY A 582 -25.07 -25.10 -1.74
CA GLY A 582 -24.85 -26.36 -2.46
C GLY A 582 -23.82 -26.23 -3.58
N THR A 583 -24.01 -25.23 -4.45
CA THR A 583 -23.31 -25.05 -5.73
C THR A 583 -22.02 -24.25 -5.59
N PHE A 584 -22.00 -23.21 -4.74
CA PHE A 584 -20.92 -22.23 -4.67
C PHE A 584 -20.12 -22.29 -3.36
N LYS A 585 -19.88 -23.51 -2.86
CA LYS A 585 -19.23 -23.72 -1.54
C LYS A 585 -17.73 -23.46 -1.50
N GLU A 586 -17.07 -23.51 -2.65
CA GLU A 586 -15.62 -23.32 -2.73
C GLU A 586 -15.23 -21.85 -2.43
N VAL A 587 -14.08 -21.67 -1.78
CA VAL A 587 -13.55 -20.36 -1.33
C VAL A 587 -13.54 -19.31 -2.44
N LYS A 588 -13.25 -19.72 -3.69
CA LYS A 588 -13.19 -18.83 -4.86
C LYS A 588 -14.48 -18.05 -5.12
N TYR A 589 -15.63 -18.59 -4.69
CA TYR A 589 -16.94 -17.98 -4.92
C TYR A 589 -17.40 -17.07 -3.79
N TRP A 590 -17.11 -17.43 -2.53
CA TRP A 590 -17.65 -16.70 -1.39
C TRP A 590 -16.65 -15.74 -0.75
N ALA A 591 -15.33 -15.92 -0.89
CA ALA A 591 -14.34 -15.04 -0.27
C ALA A 591 -13.75 -13.89 -1.14
N PRO A 592 -14.18 -13.60 -2.39
CA PRO A 592 -13.44 -12.64 -3.22
C PRO A 592 -13.58 -11.20 -2.75
N PHE A 593 -14.68 -10.86 -2.09
CA PHE A 593 -15.03 -9.48 -1.76
C PHE A 593 -14.53 -9.06 -0.38
N VAL A 594 -13.93 -7.86 -0.33
CA VAL A 594 -13.45 -7.22 0.89
C VAL A 594 -14.07 -5.83 1.01
N LEU A 595 -14.50 -5.48 2.22
CA LEU A 595 -14.97 -4.14 2.58
C LEU A 595 -13.80 -3.29 3.07
N ILE A 596 -13.54 -2.18 2.40
CA ILE A 596 -12.53 -1.18 2.77
C ILE A 596 -13.23 0.11 3.20
N GLY A 597 -12.86 0.67 4.35
CA GLY A 597 -13.41 1.93 4.88
C GLY A 597 -14.39 1.71 6.02
N ASP A 598 -15.42 2.53 6.12
CA ASP A 598 -16.39 2.45 7.22
C ASP A 598 -17.36 1.27 7.08
N ASP A 599 -18.21 1.03 8.09
CA ASP A 599 -19.27 0.03 8.05
C ASP A 599 -20.62 0.72 7.97
N VAL A 600 -21.06 0.94 6.74
CA VAL A 600 -22.20 1.79 6.42
C VAL A 600 -23.51 1.02 6.51
N LYS A 601 -24.55 1.72 6.95
CA LYS A 601 -25.94 1.27 6.88
C LYS A 601 -26.68 2.16 5.90
N LEU A 602 -27.20 1.57 4.82
CA LEU A 602 -28.01 2.28 3.84
C LEU A 602 -29.48 2.18 4.22
N ASP A 603 -30.23 3.26 4.05
CA ASP A 603 -31.70 3.19 4.06
C ASP A 603 -32.18 2.91 2.64
N ILE A 604 -32.41 1.63 2.35
CA ILE A 604 -32.82 1.16 1.02
C ILE A 604 -34.19 1.71 0.61
N LYS A 605 -35.00 2.23 1.54
CA LYS A 605 -36.25 2.92 1.21
C LYS A 605 -36.03 4.34 0.72
N GLU A 606 -34.90 4.94 1.07
CA GLU A 606 -34.50 6.28 0.60
C GLU A 606 -33.66 6.21 -0.68
N ILE A 607 -33.08 5.06 -1.01
CA ILE A 607 -32.37 4.80 -2.27
C ILE A 607 -33.36 4.77 -3.44
#